data_AF-A0A958RVH4-F1
#
_entry.id   AF-A0A958RVH4-F1
#
_cell.length_a   1.000
_cell.length_b   1.000
_cell.length_c   1.000
_cell.angle_alpha   90.00
_cell.angle_beta   90.00
_cell.angle_gamma   90.00
#
_symmetry.space_group_name_H-M   'P 1'
#
loop_
_entity.id
_entity.type
_entity.pdbx_description
1 polymer ?
#
loop_
_entity_poly.entity_id
_entity_poly.type
_entity_poly.pdbx_seq_one_letter_code
_entity_poly.pdbx_strand_id
1 'polypeptide(L)'
;FLTGIFTAISLWICTAQHDRVKGMGITLILWAFFAFLFDGILLFLMFRFSEYPIEKLILILSFLNPLDIARIAVIMQTDASALLGLSGAIFSDFFGSKAGLIISFTALLVWSALAYLKSIFNFRRKDL
;
A
#
# COMPACT_ATOMS: atom_id res chain seq x y z
N PHE A 1 0.28 -9.84 -7.13
CA PHE A 1 0.35 -8.36 -7.17
C PHE A 1 1.44 -7.82 -6.26
N LEU A 2 1.39 -8.11 -4.96
CA LEU A 2 2.33 -7.55 -3.98
C LEU A 2 3.81 -7.85 -4.29
N THR A 3 4.14 -9.11 -4.59
CA THR A 3 5.49 -9.51 -5.02
C THR A 3 5.96 -8.70 -6.23
N GLY A 4 5.13 -8.58 -7.27
CA GLY A 4 5.44 -7.79 -8.47
C GLY A 4 5.71 -6.30 -8.17
N ILE A 5 4.90 -5.67 -7.33
CA ILE A 5 5.08 -4.26 -6.94
C ILE A 5 6.40 -4.06 -6.20
N PHE A 6 6.67 -4.86 -5.17
CA PHE A 6 7.91 -4.73 -4.41
C PHE A 6 9.14 -5.12 -5.22
N THR A 7 9.07 -6.15 -6.06
CA THR A 7 10.17 -6.48 -6.99
C THR A 7 10.45 -5.33 -7.96
N ALA A 8 9.43 -4.69 -8.53
CA ALA A 8 9.61 -3.54 -9.42
C ALA A 8 10.26 -2.34 -8.70
N ILE A 9 9.86 -2.07 -7.45
CA ILE A 9 10.45 -1.02 -6.61
C ILE A 9 11.91 -1.36 -6.27
N SER A 10 12.21 -2.59 -5.87
CA SER A 10 13.58 -3.04 -5.59
C SER A 10 14.49 -2.91 -6.81
N LEU A 11 14.00 -3.28 -8.00
CA LEU A 11 14.74 -3.11 -9.25
C LEU A 11 14.99 -1.64 -9.56
N TRP A 12 14.01 -0.77 -9.35
CA TRP A 12 14.19 0.67 -9.52
C TRP A 12 15.26 1.24 -8.59
N ILE A 13 15.28 0.83 -7.33
CA ILE A 13 16.27 1.28 -6.34
C ILE A 13 17.66 0.73 -6.66
N CYS A 14 17.78 -0.56 -6.98
CA CYS A 14 19.05 -1.18 -7.36
C CYS A 14 19.64 -0.57 -8.63
N THR A 15 18.81 -0.21 -9.61
CA THR A 15 19.30 0.46 -10.83
C THR A 15 19.61 1.93 -10.58
N ALA A 16 18.93 2.61 -9.67
CA ALA A 16 19.24 4.00 -9.31
C ALA A 16 20.56 4.14 -8.54
N GLN A 17 20.86 3.21 -7.63
CA GLN A 17 22.04 3.27 -6.76
C GLN A 17 23.27 2.62 -7.40
N HIS A 18 24.44 3.24 -7.23
CA HIS A 18 25.71 2.68 -7.70
C HIS A 18 26.29 1.64 -6.74
N ASP A 19 26.00 1.80 -5.45
CA ASP A 19 26.43 0.90 -4.38
C ASP A 19 25.30 -0.09 -4.04
N ARG A 20 25.60 -1.39 -4.17
CA ARG A 20 24.65 -2.49 -3.93
C ARG A 20 24.16 -2.52 -2.48
N VAL A 21 25.02 -2.20 -1.51
CA VAL A 21 24.67 -2.24 -0.08
C VAL A 21 23.69 -1.11 0.23
N LYS A 22 23.92 0.08 -0.31
CA LYS A 22 23.00 1.22 -0.17
C LYS A 22 21.64 0.94 -0.81
N GLY A 23 21.61 0.32 -1.98
CA GLY A 23 20.37 -0.09 -2.66
C GLY A 23 19.53 -1.07 -1.84
N MET A 24 20.16 -2.05 -1.22
CA MET A 24 19.49 -2.99 -0.30
C MET A 24 18.91 -2.26 0.92
N GLY A 25 19.70 -1.38 1.56
CA GLY A 25 19.24 -0.61 2.73
C GLY A 25 18.03 0.28 2.42
N ILE A 26 18.06 1.01 1.31
CA ILE A 26 16.94 1.88 0.90
C ILE A 26 15.68 1.06 0.62
N THR A 27 15.82 -0.10 -0.02
CA THR A 27 14.69 -1.01 -0.28
C THR A 27 14.08 -1.51 1.02
N LEU A 28 14.91 -1.90 1.99
CA LEU A 28 14.45 -2.38 3.29
C LEU A 28 13.70 -1.28 4.07
N ILE A 29 14.24 -0.05 4.09
CA ILE A 29 13.61 1.09 4.75
C ILE A 29 12.27 1.43 4.09
N LEU A 30 12.21 1.44 2.75
CA LEU A 30 10.98 1.69 2.02
C LEU A 30 9.94 0.60 2.27
N TRP A 31 10.36 -0.66 2.29
CA TRP A 31 9.47 -1.77 2.66
C TRP A 31 8.95 -1.61 4.09
N ALA A 32 9.83 -1.30 5.05
CA ALA A 32 9.44 -1.08 6.45
C ALA A 32 8.49 0.11 6.62
N PHE A 33 8.65 1.17 5.80
CA PHE A 33 7.72 2.28 5.75
C PHE A 33 6.30 1.82 5.40
N PHE A 34 6.14 1.09 4.30
CA PHE A 34 4.84 0.57 3.88
C PHE A 34 4.31 -0.55 4.79
N ALA A 35 5.18 -1.32 5.45
CA ALA A 35 4.80 -2.45 6.28
C ALA A 35 4.39 -2.07 7.71
N PHE A 36 5.02 -1.04 8.28
CA PHE A 36 4.83 -0.70 9.70
C PHE A 36 4.63 0.79 9.94
N LEU A 37 5.44 1.64 9.32
CA LEU A 37 5.44 3.07 9.63
C LEU A 37 4.13 3.75 9.19
N PHE A 38 3.62 3.36 8.01
CA PHE A 38 2.37 3.89 7.46
C PHE A 38 1.18 3.57 8.36
N ASP A 39 1.08 2.34 8.86
CA ASP A 39 0.08 1.94 9.86
C ASP A 39 0.16 2.78 11.13
N GLY A 40 1.38 3.03 11.62
CA GLY A 40 1.61 3.89 12.78
C GLY A 40 1.08 5.31 12.57
N ILE A 41 1.26 5.88 11.36
CA ILE A 41 0.74 7.19 10.99
C ILE A 41 -0.80 7.18 10.95
N LEU A 42 -1.42 6.15 10.34
CA LEU A 42 -2.88 6.03 10.29
C LEU A 42 -3.48 5.90 11.69
N LEU A 43 -2.87 5.07 12.55
CA LEU A 43 -3.29 4.93 13.95
C LEU A 43 -3.14 6.24 14.72
N PHE A 44 -2.02 6.95 14.54
CA PHE A 44 -1.83 8.25 15.16
C PHE A 44 -2.92 9.25 14.75
N LEU A 45 -3.28 9.28 13.46
CA LEU A 45 -4.38 10.11 12.97
C LEU A 45 -5.73 9.69 13.58
N MET A 46 -6.02 8.38 13.62
CA MET A 46 -7.22 7.82 14.27
C MET A 46 -7.33 8.25 15.73
N PHE A 47 -6.24 8.17 16.49
CA PHE A 47 -6.23 8.58 17.90
C PHE A 47 -6.33 10.08 18.08
N ARG A 48 -5.67 10.88 17.23
CA ARG A 48 -5.67 12.33 17.37
C ARG A 48 -7.01 12.96 17.02
N PHE A 49 -7.73 12.39 16.06
CA PHE A 49 -8.99 12.90 15.54
C PHE A 49 -10.15 11.95 15.84
N SER A 50 -10.08 11.19 16.94
CA SER A 50 -11.10 10.20 17.31
C SER A 50 -12.50 10.77 17.49
N GLU A 51 -12.61 12.07 17.82
CA GLU A 51 -13.89 12.78 17.95
C GLU A 51 -14.51 13.22 16.60
N TYR A 52 -13.76 13.08 15.50
CA TYR A 52 -14.21 13.44 14.15
C TYR A 52 -14.36 12.18 13.28
N PRO A 53 -15.36 12.11 12.39
CA PRO A 53 -15.57 10.96 11.51
C PRO A 53 -14.54 10.92 10.37
N ILE A 54 -13.30 10.58 10.69
CA ILE A 54 -12.15 10.53 9.77
C ILE A 54 -11.96 9.16 9.10
N GLU A 55 -12.84 8.19 9.36
CA GLU A 55 -12.74 6.82 8.84
C GLU A 55 -12.73 6.79 7.32
N LYS A 56 -13.54 7.65 6.66
CA LYS A 56 -13.54 7.79 5.20
C LYS A 56 -12.21 8.34 4.67
N LEU A 57 -11.59 9.26 5.42
CA LEU A 57 -10.29 9.81 5.06
C LEU A 57 -9.19 8.75 5.23
N ILE A 58 -9.26 7.96 6.30
CA ILE A 58 -8.33 6.84 6.53
C ILE A 58 -8.49 5.79 5.45
N LEU A 59 -9.73 5.44 5.06
CA LEU A 59 -10.01 4.54 3.95
C LEU A 59 -9.27 4.99 2.68
N ILE A 60 -9.42 6.27 2.29
CA ILE A 60 -8.74 6.83 1.12
C ILE A 60 -7.22 6.78 1.30
N LEU A 61 -6.71 7.12 2.49
CA LEU A 61 -5.28 7.04 2.79
C LEU A 61 -4.72 5.62 2.68
N SER A 62 -5.48 4.60 3.10
CA SER A 62 -5.07 3.20 2.97
C SER A 62 -4.88 2.79 1.49
N PHE A 63 -5.54 3.45 0.52
CA PHE A 63 -5.29 3.20 -0.90
C PHE A 63 -3.91 3.69 -1.39
N LEU A 64 -3.24 4.57 -0.63
CA LEU A 64 -1.86 4.96 -0.93
C LEU A 64 -0.85 3.85 -0.58
N ASN A 65 -1.27 2.80 0.12
CA ASN A 65 -0.42 1.68 0.46
C ASN A 65 -0.94 0.39 -0.20
N PRO A 66 -0.26 -0.13 -1.24
CA PRO A 66 -0.69 -1.36 -1.90
C PRO A 66 -0.64 -2.59 -0.96
N LEU A 67 0.17 -2.54 0.10
CA LEU A 67 0.18 -3.57 1.14
C LEU A 67 -1.12 -3.55 1.95
N ASP A 68 -1.61 -2.37 2.31
CA ASP A 68 -2.84 -2.21 3.10
C ASP A 68 -4.06 -2.60 2.29
N ILE A 69 -4.14 -2.19 1.03
CA ILE A 69 -5.24 -2.61 0.13
C ILE A 69 -5.32 -4.14 0.09
N ALA A 70 -4.19 -4.82 -0.13
CA ALA A 70 -4.15 -6.28 -0.20
C ALA A 70 -4.51 -6.93 1.15
N ARG A 71 -3.95 -6.41 2.26
CA ARG A 71 -4.18 -6.95 3.60
C ARG A 71 -5.63 -6.76 4.06
N ILE A 72 -6.19 -5.57 3.91
CA ILE A 72 -7.58 -5.26 4.29
C ILE A 72 -8.55 -6.09 3.45
N ALA A 73 -8.33 -6.21 2.14
CA ALA A 73 -9.17 -7.03 1.27
C ALA A 73 -9.17 -8.51 1.66
N VAL A 74 -8.03 -9.06 2.13
CA VAL A 74 -7.95 -10.43 2.66
C VAL A 74 -8.66 -10.53 4.00
N ILE A 75 -8.43 -9.59 4.93
CA ILE A 75 -9.07 -9.60 6.26
C ILE A 75 -10.59 -9.53 6.13
N MET A 76 -11.13 -8.72 5.20
CA MET A 76 -12.59 -8.64 4.98
C MET A 76 -13.20 -9.96 4.50
N GLN A 77 -12.41 -10.82 3.86
CA GLN A 77 -12.86 -12.15 3.43
C GLN A 77 -12.73 -13.21 4.52
N THR A 78 -12.24 -12.84 5.70
CA THR A 78 -12.07 -13.74 6.85
C THR A 78 -12.99 -13.35 8.00
N ASP A 79 -13.27 -14.30 8.90
CA ASP A 79 -14.11 -14.08 10.09
C ASP A 79 -13.53 -13.03 11.06
N ALA A 80 -12.25 -12.66 10.88
CA ALA A 80 -11.60 -11.58 11.62
C ALA A 80 -12.18 -10.19 11.32
N SER A 81 -12.92 -10.01 10.22
CA SER A 81 -13.60 -8.76 9.88
C SER A 81 -14.63 -8.34 10.94
N ALA A 82 -15.26 -9.30 11.63
CA ALA A 82 -16.22 -9.05 12.69
C ALA A 82 -15.60 -8.41 13.95
N LEU A 83 -14.27 -8.49 14.12
CA LEU A 83 -13.54 -7.97 15.29
C LEU A 83 -13.17 -6.49 15.16
N LEU A 84 -13.36 -5.87 13.99
CA LEU A 84 -12.92 -4.51 13.69
C LEU A 84 -13.85 -3.39 14.21
N GLY A 85 -14.99 -3.75 14.82
CA GLY A 85 -15.92 -2.79 15.42
C GLY A 85 -16.53 -1.79 14.41
N LEU A 86 -16.81 -0.57 14.88
CA LEU A 86 -17.50 0.49 14.11
C LEU A 86 -16.72 0.95 12.87
N SER A 87 -15.40 1.06 12.97
CA SER A 87 -14.54 1.34 11.81
C SER A 87 -14.61 0.19 10.80
N GLY A 88 -14.60 -1.05 11.29
CA GLY A 88 -14.77 -2.25 10.50
C GLY A 88 -16.02 -2.28 9.63
N ALA A 89 -17.12 -1.65 10.05
CA ALA A 89 -18.34 -1.58 9.26
C ALA A 89 -18.14 -0.78 7.96
N ILE A 90 -17.45 0.36 8.02
CA ILE A 90 -17.18 1.20 6.84
C ILE A 90 -16.20 0.49 5.89
N PHE A 91 -15.18 -0.17 6.43
CA PHE A 91 -14.25 -0.96 5.63
C PHE A 91 -14.92 -2.19 5.01
N SER A 92 -15.80 -2.88 5.75
CA SER A 92 -16.54 -4.06 5.28
C SER A 92 -17.57 -3.68 4.21
N ASP A 93 -18.29 -2.57 4.38
CA ASP A 93 -19.22 -2.06 3.35
C ASP A 93 -18.47 -1.73 2.05
N PHE A 94 -17.27 -1.16 2.15
CA PHE A 94 -16.47 -0.83 0.98
C PHE A 94 -15.84 -2.08 0.35
N PHE A 95 -14.96 -2.78 1.08
CA PHE A 95 -14.16 -3.90 0.57
C PHE A 95 -14.96 -5.21 0.41
N GLY A 96 -16.09 -5.36 1.11
CA GLY A 96 -17.02 -6.48 0.93
C GLY A 96 -18.00 -6.27 -0.24
N SER A 97 -18.16 -5.03 -0.72
CA SER A 97 -18.96 -4.73 -1.91
C SER A 97 -18.23 -5.12 -3.19
N LYS A 98 -18.98 -5.62 -4.18
CA LYS A 98 -18.47 -5.90 -5.54
C LYS A 98 -17.79 -4.67 -6.16
N ALA A 99 -18.30 -3.47 -5.87
CA ALA A 99 -17.71 -2.22 -6.37
C ALA A 99 -16.34 -1.94 -5.73
N GLY A 100 -16.21 -2.10 -4.40
CA GLY A 100 -14.93 -1.86 -3.73
C GLY A 100 -13.88 -2.93 -4.02
N LEU A 101 -14.29 -4.18 -4.30
CA LEU A 101 -13.38 -5.20 -4.84
C LEU A 101 -12.80 -4.79 -6.19
N ILE A 102 -13.64 -4.33 -7.13
CA ILE A 102 -13.19 -3.85 -8.45
C ILE A 102 -12.25 -2.64 -8.28
N ILE A 103 -12.62 -1.68 -7.44
CA ILE A 103 -11.78 -0.51 -7.15
C ILE A 103 -10.43 -0.93 -6.55
N SER A 104 -10.42 -1.86 -5.60
CA SER A 104 -9.18 -2.36 -4.98
C SER A 104 -8.28 -3.08 -5.99
N PHE A 105 -8.86 -3.91 -6.86
CA PHE A 105 -8.12 -4.59 -7.93
C PHE A 105 -7.53 -3.59 -8.93
N THR A 106 -8.31 -2.61 -9.38
CA THR A 106 -7.82 -1.56 -10.29
C THR A 106 -6.73 -0.70 -9.64
N ALA A 107 -6.87 -0.36 -8.35
CA ALA A 107 -5.85 0.36 -7.59
C ALA A 107 -4.53 -0.44 -7.51
N LEU A 108 -4.59 -1.75 -7.25
CA LEU A 108 -3.40 -2.62 -7.24
C LEU A 108 -2.76 -2.72 -8.63
N LEU A 109 -3.55 -2.76 -9.70
CA LEU A 109 -3.04 -2.72 -11.07
C LEU A 109 -2.35 -1.39 -11.38
N VAL A 110 -2.94 -0.27 -10.98
CA VAL A 110 -2.34 1.07 -11.12
C VAL A 110 -1.02 1.15 -10.36
N TRP A 111 -0.98 0.66 -9.11
CA TRP A 111 0.26 0.59 -8.33
C TRP A 111 1.34 -0.27 -9.00
N SER A 112 0.96 -1.43 -9.53
CA SER A 112 1.87 -2.29 -10.29
C SER A 112 2.40 -1.61 -11.55
N ALA A 113 1.53 -0.94 -12.31
CA ALA A 113 1.92 -0.19 -13.50
C ALA A 113 2.83 0.99 -13.15
N LEU A 114 2.52 1.77 -12.11
CA LEU A 114 3.34 2.89 -11.64
C LEU A 114 4.74 2.44 -11.21
N ALA A 115 4.84 1.36 -10.43
CA ALA A 115 6.12 0.81 -10.00
C ALA A 115 6.95 0.34 -11.21
N TYR A 116 6.32 -0.34 -12.16
CA TYR A 116 6.98 -0.86 -13.35
C TYR A 116 7.44 0.26 -14.31
N LEU A 117 6.60 1.28 -14.54
CA LEU A 117 6.92 2.43 -15.38
C LEU A 117 8.06 3.26 -14.79
N LYS A 118 8.06 3.49 -13.47
CA LYS A 118 9.19 4.16 -12.79
C LYS A 118 10.50 3.39 -12.95
N SER A 119 10.44 2.06 -12.84
CA SER A 119 11.60 1.19 -13.07
C SER A 119 12.14 1.33 -14.50
N ILE A 120 11.29 1.22 -15.51
CA ILE A 120 11.68 1.33 -16.93
C ILE A 120 12.23 2.72 -17.27
N PHE A 121 11.60 3.79 -16.79
CA PHE A 121 12.04 5.16 -17.11
C PHE A 121 13.45 5.44 -16.57
N ASN A 122 13.76 4.92 -15.39
CA ASN A 122 15.09 5.04 -14.80
C ASN A 122 16.13 4.21 -15.57
N PHE A 123 15.75 3.03 -16.05
CA PHE A 123 16.59 2.18 -16.88
C PHE A 123 16.98 2.88 -18.20
N ARG A 124 15.99 3.45 -18.91
CA ARG A 124 16.23 4.19 -20.17
C ARG A 124 17.10 5.44 -20.02
N ARG A 125 17.12 6.07 -18.84
CA ARG A 125 17.98 7.24 -18.56
C ARG A 125 19.43 6.89 -18.22
N LYS A 126 19.74 5.62 -17.92
CA LYS A 126 21.11 5.17 -17.62
C LYS A 126 21.78 4.44 -18.79
N ASP A 127 20.99 3.98 -19.76
CA ASP A 127 21.48 3.36 -21.01
C ASP A 127 21.73 4.38 -22.15
N LEU A 128 21.66 5.69 -21.87
CA LEU A 128 22.07 6.80 -22.75
C LEU A 128 23.16 7.62 -22.07
#